data_AF-A0A2S3H235-F1
#
_entry.id   AF-A0A2S3H235-F1
#
_cell.length_a   1.000
_cell.length_b   1.000
_cell.length_c   1.000
_cell.angle_alpha   90.00
_cell.angle_beta   90.00
_cell.angle_gamma   90.00
#
_symmetry.space_group_name_H-M   'P 1'
#
loop_
_entity.id
_entity.type
_entity.pdbx_description
1 polymer ?
#
loop_
_entity_poly.entity_id
_entity_poly.type
_entity_poly.pdbx_seq_one_letter_code
_entity_poly.pdbx_strand_id
1 'polypeptide(L)'
;MFSLSLIEHDLPMPPHLLSRPLLDAIKAELERLFLDKVIANLGLCVSVYDIRSVEGGSINAGEGCSTYRVSFRLLMFKPFNGEVLVGRISGYDDKGLQVSLDFFDDICIPGHLMQFGTES
;
A
#
# COMPACT_ATOMS: atom_id res chain seq x y z
N MET A 1 -12.15 -6.53 -0.41
CA MET A 1 -11.42 -5.81 -1.47
C MET A 1 -10.51 -4.77 -0.84
N PHE A 2 -11.02 -3.75 -0.14
CA PHE A 2 -10.19 -2.78 0.58
C PHE A 2 -10.32 -2.92 2.11
N SER A 3 -9.24 -2.63 2.83
CA SER A 3 -9.23 -2.62 4.30
C SER A 3 -8.37 -1.47 4.82
N LEU A 4 -8.66 -1.00 6.04
CA LEU A 4 -7.81 -0.02 6.72
C LEU A 4 -6.83 -0.74 7.63
N SER A 5 -5.55 -0.40 7.50
CA SER A 5 -4.48 -0.95 8.36
C SER A 5 -3.85 0.17 9.18
N LEU A 6 -3.89 0.04 10.51
CA LEU A 6 -3.24 0.97 11.44
C LEU A 6 -1.76 0.59 11.58
N ILE A 7 -0.86 1.55 11.37
CA ILE A 7 0.58 1.36 11.43
C ILE A 7 1.19 2.46 12.31
N GLU A 8 2.16 2.08 13.12
CA GLU A 8 3.07 3.00 13.80
C GLU A 8 4.43 3.00 13.09
N HIS A 9 4.97 4.18 12.83
CA HIS A 9 6.24 4.35 12.14
C HIS A 9 7.04 5.50 12.76
N ASP A 10 8.34 5.28 12.95
CA ASP A 10 9.26 6.35 13.34
C ASP A 10 9.81 7.00 12.08
N LEU A 11 9.35 8.23 11.81
CA LEU A 11 9.61 8.97 10.59
C LEU A 11 10.70 10.03 10.82
N PRO A 12 11.92 9.85 10.29
CA PRO A 12 12.94 10.90 10.32
C PRO A 12 12.60 12.01 9.33
N MET A 13 12.53 13.25 9.82
CA MET A 13 12.23 14.45 9.04
C MET A 13 13.46 15.36 8.97
N PRO A 14 14.10 15.48 7.79
CA PRO A 14 15.16 16.45 7.55
C PRO A 14 14.69 17.91 7.77
N PRO A 15 15.58 18.82 8.21
CA PRO A 15 15.21 20.21 8.50
C PRO A 15 14.57 20.97 7.34
N HIS A 16 14.95 20.67 6.10
CA HIS A 16 14.39 21.35 4.92
C HIS A 16 12.88 21.05 4.73
N LEU A 17 12.39 19.90 5.20
CA LEU A 17 10.97 19.55 5.14
C LEU A 17 10.14 20.21 6.24
N LEU A 18 10.77 20.69 7.32
CA LEU A 18 10.11 21.41 8.43
C LEU A 18 9.67 22.83 8.06
N SER A 19 10.03 23.31 6.87
CA SER A 19 9.56 24.59 6.33
C SER A 19 8.08 24.57 5.91
N ARG A 20 7.49 23.38 5.80
CA ARG A 20 6.08 23.16 5.44
C ARG A 20 5.24 22.87 6.69
N PRO A 21 3.91 23.00 6.63
CA PRO A 21 3.04 22.52 7.69
C PRO A 21 3.35 21.05 8.00
N LEU A 22 3.59 20.73 9.28
CA LEU A 22 4.12 19.44 9.71
C LEU A 22 3.29 18.25 9.21
N LEU A 23 1.96 18.35 9.29
CA LEU A 23 1.07 17.28 8.83
C LEU A 23 1.18 17.03 7.32
N ASP A 24 1.33 18.09 6.52
CA ASP A 24 1.49 17.95 5.07
C ASP A 24 2.84 17.31 4.72
N ALA A 25 3.90 17.69 5.45
CA ALA A 25 5.24 17.12 5.29
C ALA A 25 5.28 15.64 5.67
N ILE A 26 4.66 15.28 6.80
CA ILE A 26 4.52 13.88 7.24
C ILE A 26 3.71 13.08 6.22
N LYS A 27 2.56 13.60 5.78
CA LYS A 27 1.71 12.91 4.81
C LYS A 27 2.46 12.64 3.51
N ALA A 28 3.18 13.62 2.98
CA ALA A 28 3.96 13.46 1.76
C ALA A 28 5.06 12.39 1.90
N GLU A 29 5.75 12.34 3.05
CA GLU A 29 6.75 11.30 3.30
C GLU A 29 6.12 9.91 3.49
N LEU A 30 4.97 9.82 4.16
CA LEU A 30 4.22 8.57 4.28
C LEU A 30 3.77 8.06 2.90
N GLU A 31 3.25 8.95 2.04
CA GLU A 31 2.91 8.59 0.66
C GLU A 31 4.15 8.10 -0.11
N ARG A 32 5.28 8.81 -0.02
CA ARG A 32 6.54 8.37 -0.64
C ARG A 32 7.02 7.00 -0.13
N LEU A 33 6.80 6.70 1.15
CA LEU A 33 7.25 5.47 1.78
C LEU A 33 6.32 4.29 1.54
N PHE A 34 5.01 4.49 1.45
CA PHE A 34 4.03 3.40 1.46
C PHE A 34 3.20 3.28 0.19
N LEU A 35 2.97 4.36 -0.57
CA LEU A 35 2.12 4.31 -1.76
C LEU A 35 2.66 3.30 -2.78
N ASP A 36 1.76 2.52 -3.38
CA ASP A 36 2.07 1.52 -4.40
C ASP A 36 3.06 0.42 -3.95
N LYS A 37 3.13 0.18 -2.63
CA LYS A 37 3.95 -0.89 -2.05
C LYS A 37 3.08 -2.00 -1.49
N VAL A 38 3.50 -3.23 -1.76
CA VAL A 38 2.95 -4.44 -1.13
C VAL A 38 3.61 -4.64 0.22
N ILE A 39 2.81 -4.59 1.28
CA ILE A 39 3.26 -4.84 2.65
C ILE A 39 2.81 -6.24 3.04
N ALA A 40 3.76 -7.04 3.53
CA ALA A 40 3.50 -8.42 3.96
C ALA A 40 2.32 -8.46 4.95
N ASN A 41 1.39 -9.38 4.71
CA ASN A 41 0.15 -9.58 5.48
C ASN A 41 -0.87 -8.42 5.44
N LEU A 42 -0.57 -7.27 4.84
CA LEU A 42 -1.49 -6.12 4.75
C LEU A 42 -2.02 -5.86 3.33
N GLY A 43 -1.29 -6.27 2.28
CA GLY A 43 -1.69 -6.11 0.89
C GLY A 43 -1.01 -4.93 0.18
N LEU A 44 -1.58 -4.46 -0.93
CA LEU A 44 -1.09 -3.31 -1.69
C LEU A 44 -1.62 -2.01 -1.10
N CYS A 45 -0.74 -1.04 -0.82
CA CYS A 45 -1.16 0.27 -0.34
C CYS A 45 -1.65 1.16 -1.50
N VAL A 46 -2.90 1.60 -1.39
CA VAL A 46 -3.56 2.48 -2.36
C VAL A 46 -3.39 3.96 -1.99
N SER A 47 -3.46 4.28 -0.70
CA SER A 47 -3.28 5.65 -0.21
C SER A 47 -3.09 5.70 1.30
N VAL A 48 -2.57 6.83 1.80
CA VAL A 48 -2.68 7.20 3.21
C VAL A 48 -4.10 7.68 3.48
N TYR A 49 -4.82 7.04 4.40
CA TYR A 49 -6.21 7.37 4.71
C TYR A 49 -6.30 8.57 5.67
N ASP A 50 -5.72 8.44 6.87
CA ASP A 50 -5.60 9.52 7.83
C ASP A 50 -4.41 9.32 8.78
N ILE A 51 -3.99 10.41 9.42
CA ILE A 51 -3.00 10.40 10.50
C ILE A 51 -3.77 10.48 11.82
N ARG A 52 -3.53 9.53 12.73
CA ARG A 52 -4.21 9.42 14.03
C ARG A 52 -3.48 10.18 15.13
N SER A 53 -2.16 10.05 15.19
CA SER A 53 -1.33 10.78 16.14
C SER A 53 0.05 11.06 15.55
N VAL A 54 0.64 12.15 16.04
CA VAL A 54 2.02 12.53 15.77
C VAL A 54 2.64 12.86 17.12
N GLU A 55 3.65 12.10 17.50
CA GLU A 55 4.38 12.24 18.75
C GLU A 55 5.86 12.50 18.45
N GLY A 56 6.55 13.19 19.36
CA GLY A 56 7.98 13.43 19.26
C GLY A 56 8.35 14.75 18.59
N GLY A 57 9.37 14.71 17.73
CA GLY A 57 10.22 15.86 17.37
C GLY A 57 11.55 15.84 18.12
N SER A 58 11.98 14.67 18.61
CA SER A 58 13.28 14.50 19.24
C SER A 58 14.38 14.52 18.18
N ILE A 59 15.43 15.30 18.45
CA ILE A 59 16.63 15.34 17.62
C ILE A 59 17.68 14.48 18.33
N ASN A 60 18.10 13.40 17.68
CA ASN A 60 19.21 12.60 18.18
C ASN A 60 20.51 13.39 18.03
N ALA A 61 21.33 13.41 19.09
CA ALA A 61 22.62 14.09 19.05
C ALA A 61 23.49 13.49 17.93
N GLY A 62 23.83 14.32 16.93
CA GLY A 62 24.64 13.93 15.77
C GLY A 62 23.87 13.66 14.47
N GLU A 63 22.54 13.48 14.49
CA GLU A 63 21.77 13.15 13.27
C GLU A 63 21.16 14.38 12.57
N GLY A 64 21.01 15.51 13.25
CA GLY A 64 20.53 16.77 12.65
C GLY A 64 19.10 16.72 12.08
N CYS A 65 18.42 15.58 12.13
CA CYS A 65 17.03 15.39 11.73
C CYS A 65 16.14 15.19 12.97
N SER A 66 14.88 15.58 12.85
CA SER A 66 13.87 15.36 13.89
C SER A 66 13.11 14.09 13.59
N THR A 67 13.02 13.16 14.55
CA THR A 67 12.24 11.94 14.39
C THR A 67 10.87 12.10 15.02
N TYR A 68 9.83 11.76 14.26
CA TYR A 68 8.44 11.78 14.70
C TYR A 68 7.88 10.37 14.71
N ARG A 69 7.30 9.95 15.83
CA ARG A 69 6.53 8.72 15.89
C ARG A 69 5.12 8.99 15.44
N VAL A 70 4.71 8.40 14.32
CA VAL A 70 3.42 8.66 13.69
C VAL A 70 2.56 7.41 13.69
N SER A 71 1.31 7.55 14.10
CA SER A 71 0.27 6.51 13.97
C SER A 71 -0.70 6.93 12.88
N PHE A 72 -0.91 6.10 11.87
CA PHE A 72 -1.72 6.43 10.69
C PHE A 72 -2.41 5.20 10.13
N ARG A 73 -3.47 5.40 9.35
CA ARG A 73 -4.17 4.32 8.65
C ARG A 73 -3.85 4.37 7.17
N LEU A 74 -3.53 3.21 6.59
CA LEU A 74 -3.41 3.02 5.16
C LEU A 74 -4.67 2.38 4.59
N LEU A 75 -5.09 2.83 3.41
CA LEU A 75 -6.07 2.13 2.59
C LEU A 75 -5.36 1.05 1.79
N MET A 76 -5.61 -0.21 2.15
CA MET A 76 -4.96 -1.37 1.55
C MET A 76 -5.91 -2.10 0.62
N PHE A 77 -5.47 -2.42 -0.60
CA PHE A 77 -6.08 -3.44 -1.44
C PHE A 77 -5.64 -4.82 -0.94
N LYS A 78 -6.59 -5.54 -0.35
CA LYS A 78 -6.42 -6.87 0.23
C LYS A 78 -7.72 -7.65 0.04
N PRO A 79 -7.91 -8.28 -1.13
CA PRO A 79 -9.06 -9.17 -1.34
C PRO A 79 -9.00 -10.37 -0.38
N PHE A 80 -10.16 -10.92 -0.04
CA PHE A 80 -10.25 -12.10 0.82
C PHE A 80 -10.64 -13.35 0.04
N ASN A 81 -10.37 -14.53 0.60
CA ASN A 81 -10.70 -15.79 -0.05
C ASN A 81 -12.23 -15.95 -0.20
N GLY A 82 -12.68 -16.22 -1.43
CA GLY A 82 -14.10 -16.30 -1.78
C GLY A 82 -14.74 -14.96 -2.18
N GLU A 83 -13.98 -13.86 -2.21
CA GLU A 83 -14.46 -12.58 -2.73
C GLU A 83 -14.61 -12.63 -4.26
N VAL A 84 -15.71 -12.06 -4.77
CA VAL A 84 -15.96 -11.94 -6.22
C VAL A 84 -15.51 -10.55 -6.68
N LEU A 85 -14.60 -10.52 -7.67
CA LEU A 85 -14.07 -9.30 -8.27
C LEU A 85 -14.40 -9.26 -9.77
N VAL A 86 -14.47 -8.06 -10.33
CA VAL A 86 -14.66 -7.83 -11.76
C VAL A 86 -13.37 -7.21 -12.31
N GLY A 87 -12.79 -7.85 -13.33
CA GLY A 87 -11.57 -7.39 -13.98
C GLY A 87 -11.62 -7.58 -15.49
N ARG A 88 -10.60 -7.08 -16.18
CA ARG A 88 -10.41 -7.22 -17.62
C ARG A 88 -9.37 -8.29 -17.90
N ILE A 89 -9.62 -9.13 -18.90
CA ILE A 89 -8.60 -10.06 -19.41
C ILE A 89 -7.47 -9.24 -20.03
N SER A 90 -6.26 -9.39 -19.48
CA SER A 90 -5.05 -8.73 -19.99
C SER A 90 -4.26 -9.63 -20.95
N GLY A 91 -4.39 -10.95 -20.80
CA GLY A 91 -3.75 -11.92 -21.67
C GLY A 91 -3.94 -13.35 -21.18
N TYR A 92 -3.22 -14.27 -21.81
CA TYR A 92 -3.18 -15.68 -21.45
C TYR A 92 -1.76 -16.21 -21.69
N ASP A 93 -1.25 -17.03 -20.78
CA ASP A 93 0.04 -17.70 -20.89
C ASP A 93 -0.04 -19.15 -20.37
N ASP A 94 1.09 -19.85 -20.34
CA ASP A 94 1.19 -21.24 -19.86
C ASP A 94 0.75 -21.41 -18.39
N LYS A 95 0.67 -20.32 -17.61
CA LYS A 95 0.22 -20.35 -16.21
C LYS A 95 -1.30 -20.22 -16.10
N GLY A 96 -1.95 -19.58 -17.07
CA GLY A 96 -3.39 -19.41 -17.13
C GLY A 96 -3.84 -18.06 -17.70
N LEU A 97 -5.06 -17.67 -17.34
CA LEU A 97 -5.65 -16.40 -17.78
C LEU A 97 -5.21 -15.28 -16.86
N GLN A 98 -4.60 -14.25 -17.44
CA GLN A 98 -4.17 -13.06 -16.72
C GLN A 98 -5.30 -12.03 -16.72
N VAL A 99 -5.57 -11.46 -15.54
CA VAL A 99 -6.65 -10.50 -15.30
C VAL A 99 -6.06 -9.24 -14.67
N SER A 100 -6.54 -8.09 -15.11
CA SER A 100 -6.20 -6.78 -14.59
C SER A 100 -7.41 -6.10 -13.94
N LEU A 101 -7.16 -5.36 -12.85
CA LEU A 101 -8.10 -4.45 -12.20
C LEU A 101 -7.77 -2.98 -12.47
N ASP A 102 -7.07 -2.69 -13.56
CA ASP A 102 -6.49 -1.39 -13.96
C ASP A 102 -5.34 -0.90 -13.07
N PHE A 103 -5.46 -0.97 -11.74
CA PHE A 103 -4.39 -0.58 -10.80
C PHE A 103 -3.57 -1.78 -10.29
N PHE A 104 -3.98 -3.01 -10.61
CA PHE A 104 -3.32 -4.24 -10.18
C PHE A 104 -3.45 -5.32 -11.24
N ASP A 105 -2.32 -5.87 -11.68
CA ASP A 105 -2.24 -6.77 -12.83
C ASP A 105 -1.78 -8.20 -12.48
N ASP A 106 -1.34 -8.44 -11.25
CA ASP A 106 -0.81 -9.75 -10.82
C ASP A 106 -1.94 -10.68 -10.35
N ILE A 107 -2.91 -10.94 -11.24
CA ILE A 107 -4.02 -11.87 -11.01
C ILE A 107 -4.04 -12.93 -12.09
N CYS A 108 -3.80 -14.17 -11.68
CA CYS A 108 -3.82 -15.34 -12.56
C CYS A 108 -4.95 -16.29 -12.18
N ILE A 109 -5.74 -16.71 -13.17
CA ILE A 109 -6.70 -17.81 -13.05
C ILE A 109 -6.05 -19.05 -13.68
N PRO A 110 -5.63 -20.05 -12.89
CA PRO A 110 -5.05 -21.28 -13.40
C PRO A 110 -6.03 -22.06 -14.29
N GLY A 111 -5.53 -22.68 -15.36
CA GLY A 111 -6.35 -23.46 -16.31
C GLY A 111 -7.21 -24.54 -15.64
N HIS A 112 -6.65 -25.27 -14.67
CA HIS A 112 -7.35 -26.34 -13.95
C HIS A 112 -8.53 -25.85 -13.06
N LEU A 113 -8.68 -24.54 -12.84
CA LEU A 113 -9.81 -23.93 -12.13
C LEU A 113 -10.84 -23.31 -13.09
N MET A 114 -10.59 -23.35 -14.40
CA MET A 114 -11.52 -22.83 -15.40
C MET A 114 -12.65 -23.81 -15.69
N GLN A 115 -13.64 -23.35 -16.44
CA GLN A 115 -14.76 -24.18 -16.87
C GLN A 115 -14.28 -25.29 -17.82
N PHE A 116 -14.93 -26.45 -17.74
CA PHE A 116 -14.69 -27.57 -18.64
C PHE A 116 -14.84 -27.15 -20.11
N GLY A 117 -13.88 -27.53 -20.95
CA GLY A 117 -13.84 -27.18 -22.37
C GLY A 117 -13.01 -25.93 -22.71
N THR A 118 -12.34 -25.32 -21.73
CA THR A 118 -11.42 -24.19 -21.94
C THR A 118 -9.98 -24.64 -22.26
N GLU A 119 -9.67 -25.92 -22.09
CA GLU A 119 -8.38 -26.51 -22.46
C GLU A 119 -8.37 -26.79 -23.97
N SER A 120 -7.57 -26.04 -24.74
CA SER A 120 -7.34 -26.25 -26.19
C SER A 120 -5.85 -26.39 -26.45
#